data_AF-A0A351SPN9-F1
#
_entry.id   AF-A0A351SPN9-F1
#
_cell.length_a   1.000
_cell.length_b   1.000
_cell.length_c   1.000
_cell.angle_alpha   90.00
_cell.angle_beta   90.00
_cell.angle_gamma   90.00
#
_symmetry.space_group_name_H-M   'P 1'
#
loop_
_entity.id
_entity.type
_entity.pdbx_description
1 polymer ?
#
loop_
_entity_poly.entity_id
_entity_poly.type
_entity_poly.pdbx_seq_one_letter_code
_entity_poly.pdbx_strand_id
1 'polypeptide(L)'
;MKNKEIFVQESPSSCGACSIASIVSHYGGYVPLEIIMEDTFTDKNGTNALNIKRTLEKYGFECVGLKLNLSELKTCQFPLIAHISKDGYEHFLVIYGISEDKVETMDPAVGKKTYTLKEFASITTKTFISAVPRGTIPKYASSKSLLGILDPFMRKSTKSTRLILLASLVILFLSLIVSFHLKIFDKSDNLVASLFILIVIEIIVAFIEYLRTFILTGLIKNVDNESIHEFERHIFHLPIKNIKNKRVGEIIKKIEDMTFVKDLFIKFTIETPLDILTVFVIGLLMSILSLKMTLIYSLIIVVYLSLTIAGNKHIFKREKRVQQKRENYMGTLVEYLDGLESIKNLNGEAKFLK
;
A
#
# COMPACT_ATOMS: atom_id res chain seq x y z
N MET A 1 -10.53 14.46 -20.83
CA MET A 1 -11.20 13.99 -19.58
C MET A 1 -10.31 14.35 -18.40
N LYS A 2 -10.78 15.17 -17.46
CA LYS A 2 -10.03 15.50 -16.24
C LYS A 2 -9.93 14.26 -15.36
N ASN A 3 -8.73 13.89 -14.93
CA ASN A 3 -8.48 12.68 -14.13
C ASN A 3 -9.11 12.85 -12.74
N LYS A 4 -10.15 12.05 -12.43
CA LYS A 4 -10.70 11.93 -11.08
C LYS A 4 -9.83 10.94 -10.31
N GLU A 5 -8.62 11.34 -9.89
CA GLU A 5 -7.77 10.52 -9.02
C GLU A 5 -8.44 10.31 -7.66
N ILE A 6 -8.15 9.15 -7.05
CA ILE A 6 -8.73 8.74 -5.77
C ILE A 6 -7.67 8.95 -4.70
N PHE A 7 -7.96 9.82 -3.73
CA PHE A 7 -7.11 10.06 -2.58
C PHE A 7 -7.82 9.54 -1.34
N VAL A 8 -7.39 8.38 -0.83
CA VAL A 8 -7.92 7.80 0.41
C VAL A 8 -7.01 8.21 1.55
N GLN A 9 -7.61 8.64 2.66
CA GLN A 9 -6.89 9.09 3.84
C GLN A 9 -6.20 7.92 4.57
N GLU A 10 -4.95 8.12 4.98
CA GLU A 10 -4.22 7.19 5.86
C GLU A 10 -4.48 7.46 7.34
N SER A 11 -4.76 8.72 7.68
CA SER A 11 -5.11 9.17 9.04
C SER A 11 -6.46 9.92 9.03
N PRO A 12 -7.31 9.78 10.06
CA PRO A 12 -8.58 10.49 10.17
C PRO A 12 -8.47 12.02 10.08
N SER A 13 -7.34 12.61 10.44
CA SER A 13 -7.12 14.06 10.40
C SER A 13 -6.82 14.61 8.99
N SER A 14 -6.51 13.74 8.03
CA SER A 14 -6.00 14.12 6.70
C SER A 14 -7.08 14.32 5.63
N CYS A 15 -8.38 14.26 5.97
CA CYS A 15 -9.49 14.41 5.01
C CYS A 15 -9.45 15.72 4.22
N GLY A 16 -9.13 16.84 4.88
CA GLY A 16 -9.00 18.15 4.24
C GLY A 16 -7.85 18.20 3.24
N ALA A 17 -6.68 17.67 3.61
CA ALA A 17 -5.52 17.59 2.72
C ALA A 17 -5.79 16.66 1.51
N CYS A 18 -6.46 15.52 1.72
CA CYS A 18 -6.89 14.63 0.64
C CYS A 18 -7.86 15.32 -0.33
N SER A 19 -8.77 16.16 0.20
CA SER A 19 -9.71 16.94 -0.61
C SER A 19 -8.98 17.95 -1.50
N ILE A 20 -7.95 18.63 -0.98
CA ILE A 20 -7.10 19.53 -1.76
C ILE A 20 -6.32 18.77 -2.83
N ALA A 21 -5.68 17.64 -2.47
CA ALA A 21 -4.94 16.79 -3.41
C ALA A 21 -5.82 16.38 -4.60
N SER A 22 -7.07 16.01 -4.31
CA SER A 22 -8.08 15.65 -5.30
C SER A 22 -8.40 16.79 -6.26
N ILE A 23 -8.56 18.01 -5.75
CA ILE A 23 -8.81 19.20 -6.58
C ILE A 23 -7.59 19.53 -7.44
N VAL A 24 -6.40 19.56 -6.84
CA VAL A 24 -5.15 19.84 -7.56
C VAL A 24 -4.95 18.84 -8.71
N SER A 25 -5.14 17.54 -8.43
CA SER A 25 -5.05 16.48 -9.43
C SER A 25 -6.13 16.57 -10.52
N HIS A 26 -7.36 16.94 -10.14
CA HIS A 26 -8.45 17.14 -11.11
C HIS A 26 -8.09 18.17 -12.19
N TYR A 27 -7.30 19.19 -11.83
CA TYR A 27 -6.82 20.20 -12.76
C TYR A 27 -5.41 19.93 -13.31
N GLY A 28 -4.89 18.71 -13.15
CA GLY A 28 -3.63 18.26 -13.74
C GLY A 28 -2.37 18.67 -12.98
N GLY A 29 -2.52 19.13 -11.74
CA GLY A 29 -1.41 19.33 -10.80
C GLY A 29 -1.07 18.08 -10.01
N TYR A 30 0.01 18.14 -9.25
CA TYR A 30 0.36 17.12 -8.26
C TYR A 30 1.16 17.77 -7.14
N VAL A 31 0.76 17.52 -5.90
CA VAL A 31 1.49 17.89 -4.68
C VAL A 31 1.46 16.69 -3.73
N PRO A 32 2.60 16.24 -3.19
CA PRO A 32 2.65 15.20 -2.16
C PRO A 32 1.74 15.54 -0.96
N LEU A 33 1.02 14.55 -0.44
CA LEU A 33 0.05 14.75 0.63
C LEU A 33 0.69 15.35 1.89
N GLU A 34 1.93 14.96 2.20
CA GLU A 34 2.71 15.49 3.32
C GLU A 34 2.93 17.00 3.22
N ILE A 35 3.22 17.51 2.03
CA ILE A 35 3.40 18.94 1.78
C ILE A 35 2.06 19.67 1.94
N ILE A 36 0.98 19.07 1.44
CA ILE A 36 -0.36 19.63 1.62
C ILE A 36 -0.71 19.71 3.11
N MET A 37 -0.46 18.64 3.88
CA MET A 37 -0.72 18.60 5.32
C MET A 37 0.09 19.64 6.10
N GLU A 38 1.34 19.88 5.70
CA GLU A 38 2.18 20.93 6.28
C GLU A 38 1.62 22.32 5.96
N ASP A 39 1.23 22.55 4.71
CA ASP A 39 0.65 23.81 4.25
C ASP A 39 -0.72 24.11 4.87
N THR A 40 -1.53 23.07 5.11
CA THR A 40 -2.82 23.19 5.80
C THR A 40 -2.72 23.25 7.32
N PHE A 41 -1.51 23.10 7.88
CA PHE A 41 -1.27 22.96 9.31
C PHE A 41 -2.16 21.89 9.95
N THR A 42 -2.32 20.75 9.27
CA THR A 42 -3.12 19.64 9.78
C THR A 42 -2.54 19.13 11.10
N ASP A 43 -3.38 19.01 12.11
CA ASP A 43 -3.02 18.50 13.44
C ASP A 43 -3.76 17.20 13.77
N LYS A 44 -3.70 16.77 15.04
CA LYS A 44 -4.37 15.54 15.50
C LYS A 44 -5.90 15.62 15.43
N ASN A 45 -6.46 16.83 15.43
CA ASN A 45 -7.90 17.12 15.41
C ASN A 45 -8.42 17.34 13.99
N GLY A 46 -7.54 17.65 13.03
CA GLY A 46 -7.87 17.72 11.62
C GLY A 46 -7.38 18.99 10.95
N THR A 47 -8.16 19.48 10.01
CA THR A 47 -7.85 20.68 9.22
C THR A 47 -9.04 21.62 9.22
N ASN A 48 -8.81 22.91 9.43
CA ASN A 48 -9.89 23.90 9.39
C ASN A 48 -10.16 24.40 7.94
N ALA A 49 -11.39 24.87 7.69
CA ALA A 49 -11.80 25.36 6.36
C ALA A 49 -10.97 26.57 5.88
N LEU A 50 -10.50 27.40 6.80
CA LEU A 50 -9.68 28.59 6.48
C LEU A 50 -8.32 28.20 5.90
N ASN A 51 -7.67 27.18 6.47
CA ASN A 51 -6.38 26.67 6.02
C ASN A 51 -6.52 25.94 4.69
N ILE A 52 -7.64 25.23 4.47
CA ILE A 52 -7.97 24.66 3.16
C ILE A 52 -8.04 25.76 2.10
N LYS A 53 -8.81 26.83 2.38
CA LYS A 53 -8.91 27.99 1.48
C LYS A 53 -7.53 28.60 1.19
N ARG A 54 -6.76 28.93 2.22
CA ARG A 54 -5.43 29.55 2.09
C ARG A 54 -4.44 28.68 1.31
N THR A 55 -4.50 27.37 1.50
CA THR A 55 -3.61 26.42 0.81
C THR A 55 -3.98 26.30 -0.67
N LEU A 56 -5.26 26.25 -0.99
CA LEU A 56 -5.72 26.29 -2.38
C LEU A 56 -5.33 27.61 -3.07
N GLU A 57 -5.47 28.74 -2.37
CA GLU A 57 -5.00 30.06 -2.86
C GLU A 57 -3.49 30.06 -3.13
N LYS A 58 -2.69 29.49 -2.20
CA LYS A 58 -1.25 29.28 -2.39
C LYS A 58 -0.94 28.42 -3.62
N TYR A 59 -1.80 27.46 -3.97
CA TYR A 59 -1.65 26.57 -5.14
C TYR A 59 -2.26 27.13 -6.43
N GLY A 60 -2.64 28.41 -6.46
CA GLY A 60 -3.11 29.10 -7.67
C GLY A 60 -4.62 28.95 -7.92
N PHE A 61 -5.41 28.61 -6.92
CA PHE A 61 -6.86 28.59 -7.01
C PHE A 61 -7.47 29.86 -6.43
N GLU A 62 -8.51 30.39 -7.07
CA GLU A 62 -9.42 31.33 -6.45
C GLU A 62 -10.46 30.56 -5.64
N CYS A 63 -10.54 30.86 -4.34
CA CYS A 63 -11.39 30.11 -3.42
C CYS A 63 -12.42 30.97 -2.69
N VAL A 64 -13.66 30.49 -2.69
CA VAL A 64 -14.78 31.15 -2.02
C VAL A 64 -15.48 30.14 -1.12
N GLY A 65 -15.64 30.49 0.16
CA GLY A 65 -16.50 29.75 1.08
C GLY A 65 -17.95 30.10 0.83
N LEU A 66 -18.79 29.09 0.63
CA LEU A 66 -20.19 29.24 0.24
C LEU A 66 -21.08 28.49 1.23
N LYS A 67 -22.21 29.09 1.59
CA LYS A 67 -23.27 28.42 2.35
C LYS A 67 -24.48 28.30 1.44
N LEU A 68 -24.74 27.09 0.94
CA LEU A 68 -25.70 26.85 -0.15
C LEU A 68 -26.73 25.81 0.24
N ASN A 69 -27.95 25.96 -0.29
CA ASN A 69 -28.94 24.88 -0.26
C ASN A 69 -28.71 23.89 -1.42
N LEU A 70 -29.26 22.68 -1.34
CA LEU A 70 -29.08 21.65 -2.38
C LEU A 70 -29.59 22.10 -3.76
N SER A 71 -30.60 22.96 -3.80
CA SER A 71 -31.16 23.53 -5.04
C SER A 71 -30.13 24.39 -5.78
N GLU A 72 -29.37 25.20 -5.05
CA GLU A 72 -28.32 26.10 -5.57
C GLU A 72 -27.05 25.33 -5.92
N LEU A 73 -26.80 24.20 -5.27
CA LEU A 73 -25.64 23.36 -5.55
C LEU A 73 -25.63 22.84 -7.00
N LYS A 74 -26.82 22.66 -7.60
CA LYS A 74 -26.96 22.21 -9.00
C LYS A 74 -26.48 23.24 -10.03
N THR A 75 -26.45 24.53 -9.67
CA THR A 75 -26.04 25.61 -10.58
C THR A 75 -24.56 26.00 -10.42
N CYS A 76 -23.86 25.39 -9.46
CA CYS A 76 -22.45 25.69 -9.18
C CYS A 76 -21.49 25.02 -10.18
N GLN A 77 -20.29 25.58 -10.30
CA GLN A 77 -19.19 24.95 -11.02
C GLN A 77 -18.49 23.92 -10.11
N PHE A 78 -18.16 22.76 -10.67
CA PHE A 78 -17.48 21.66 -9.99
C PHE A 78 -16.01 21.54 -10.45
N PRO A 79 -15.09 21.01 -9.61
CA PRO A 79 -15.32 20.42 -8.30
C PRO A 79 -15.44 21.43 -7.14
N LEU A 80 -16.12 21.01 -6.07
CA LEU A 80 -16.30 21.76 -4.82
C LEU A 80 -15.87 20.89 -3.64
N ILE A 81 -15.29 21.47 -2.58
CA ILE A 81 -15.16 20.76 -1.29
C ILE A 81 -16.43 20.98 -0.49
N ALA A 82 -17.01 19.93 0.08
CA ALA A 82 -18.16 20.01 0.97
C ALA A 82 -17.77 19.56 2.37
N HIS A 83 -18.31 20.27 3.37
CA HIS A 83 -18.24 19.86 4.76
C HIS A 83 -19.49 19.06 5.14
N ILE A 84 -19.30 17.85 5.63
CA ILE A 84 -20.36 16.96 6.10
C ILE A 84 -20.19 16.68 7.59
N SER A 85 -21.32 16.42 8.26
CA SER A 85 -21.35 15.95 9.64
C SER A 85 -22.25 14.73 9.70
N LYS A 86 -21.68 13.59 10.09
CA LYS A 86 -22.41 12.34 10.20
C LYS A 86 -22.12 11.72 11.57
N ASP A 87 -23.16 11.51 12.36
CA ASP A 87 -23.07 10.86 13.68
C ASP A 87 -22.03 11.52 14.62
N GLY A 88 -21.89 12.84 14.54
CA GLY A 88 -20.93 13.62 15.33
C GLY A 88 -19.51 13.67 14.75
N TYR A 89 -19.25 12.98 13.63
CA TYR A 89 -17.98 13.04 12.92
C TYR A 89 -18.03 14.09 11.79
N GLU A 90 -17.22 15.13 11.93
CA GLU A 90 -17.04 16.17 10.92
C GLU A 90 -16.00 15.75 9.87
N HIS A 91 -16.32 15.95 8.59
CA HIS A 91 -15.49 15.45 7.49
C HIS A 91 -15.58 16.33 6.24
N PHE A 92 -14.50 16.38 5.48
CA PHE A 92 -14.45 17.06 4.18
C PHE A 92 -14.42 16.03 3.04
N LEU A 93 -15.24 16.26 2.01
CA LEU A 93 -15.23 15.48 0.77
C LEU A 93 -15.26 16.39 -0.45
N VAL A 94 -14.96 15.84 -1.63
CA VAL A 94 -14.99 16.58 -2.90
C VAL A 94 -16.19 16.16 -3.72
N ILE A 95 -16.99 17.11 -4.18
CA ILE A 95 -18.09 16.90 -5.12
C ILE A 95 -17.54 17.17 -6.53
N TYR A 96 -17.63 16.17 -7.40
CA TYR A 96 -17.21 16.28 -8.80
C TYR A 96 -18.33 16.67 -9.75
N GLY A 97 -19.58 16.46 -9.35
CA GLY A 97 -20.74 16.80 -10.15
C GLY A 97 -22.04 16.29 -9.54
N ILE A 98 -23.14 16.80 -10.05
CA ILE A 98 -24.48 16.33 -9.74
C ILE A 98 -25.14 15.95 -11.06
N SER A 99 -25.65 14.72 -11.13
CA SER A 99 -26.40 14.22 -12.29
C SER A 99 -27.76 13.73 -11.80
N GLU A 100 -28.84 14.29 -12.34
CA GLU A 100 -30.22 14.00 -11.97
C GLU A 100 -30.47 14.14 -10.44
N ASP A 101 -30.47 13.02 -9.73
CA ASP A 101 -30.72 12.87 -8.28
C ASP A 101 -29.52 12.28 -7.53
N LYS A 102 -28.34 12.26 -8.16
CA LYS A 102 -27.11 11.66 -7.63
C LYS A 102 -25.99 12.70 -7.53
N VAL A 103 -25.29 12.68 -6.40
CA VAL A 103 -24.12 13.50 -6.11
C VAL A 103 -22.87 12.62 -6.25
N GLU A 104 -22.04 12.91 -7.25
CA GLU A 104 -20.77 12.22 -7.45
C GLU A 104 -19.71 12.82 -6.55
N THR A 105 -19.15 12.01 -5.65
CA THR A 105 -18.18 12.47 -4.67
C THR A 105 -16.90 11.63 -4.66
N MET A 106 -15.82 12.25 -4.21
CA MET A 106 -14.64 11.59 -3.67
C MET A 106 -14.63 11.86 -2.18
N ASP A 107 -14.90 10.81 -1.42
CA ASP A 107 -14.90 10.79 0.04
C ASP A 107 -13.54 10.25 0.49
N PRO A 108 -12.66 11.05 1.12
CA PRO A 108 -11.35 10.59 1.58
C PRO A 108 -11.39 9.32 2.44
N ALA A 109 -12.48 9.02 3.16
CA ALA A 109 -12.56 7.81 3.98
C ALA A 109 -12.82 6.53 3.15
N VAL A 110 -13.52 6.64 2.02
CA VAL A 110 -14.02 5.47 1.26
C VAL A 110 -13.52 5.43 -0.19
N GLY A 111 -13.13 6.56 -0.75
CA GLY A 111 -12.81 6.79 -2.15
C GLY A 111 -13.99 7.34 -2.95
N LYS A 112 -14.12 6.95 -4.23
CA LYS A 112 -15.27 7.36 -5.05
C LYS A 112 -16.56 6.79 -4.49
N LYS A 113 -17.51 7.66 -4.19
CA LYS A 113 -18.83 7.29 -3.69
C LYS A 113 -19.89 8.19 -4.31
N THR A 114 -21.03 7.61 -4.61
CA THR A 114 -22.19 8.33 -5.10
C THR A 114 -23.25 8.30 -4.01
N TYR A 115 -23.76 9.48 -3.67
CA TYR A 115 -24.86 9.65 -2.73
C TYR A 115 -26.12 10.03 -3.51
N THR A 116 -27.29 9.58 -3.06
CA THR A 116 -28.55 10.20 -3.51
C THR A 116 -28.66 11.63 -2.95
N LEU A 117 -29.41 12.52 -3.59
CA LEU A 117 -29.62 13.87 -3.08
C LEU A 117 -30.21 13.88 -1.66
N LYS A 118 -31.12 12.94 -1.37
CA LYS A 118 -31.74 12.79 -0.04
C LYS A 118 -30.71 12.38 1.03
N GLU A 119 -29.86 11.40 0.72
CA GLU A 119 -28.78 10.98 1.63
C GLU A 119 -27.74 12.07 1.82
N PHE A 120 -27.38 12.79 0.75
CA PHE A 120 -26.42 13.89 0.86
C PHE A 120 -26.99 15.05 1.69
N ALA A 121 -28.30 15.31 1.55
CA ALA A 121 -28.99 16.34 2.30
C ALA A 121 -29.01 16.09 3.81
N SER A 122 -29.05 14.83 4.26
CA SER A 122 -29.06 14.51 5.69
C SER A 122 -27.68 14.62 6.35
N ILE A 123 -26.60 14.50 5.57
CA ILE A 123 -25.22 14.54 6.09
C ILE A 123 -24.52 15.88 5.86
N THR A 124 -25.00 16.72 4.93
CA THR A 124 -24.31 17.98 4.59
C THR A 124 -24.54 19.06 5.65
N THR A 125 -23.48 19.79 5.99
CA THR A 125 -23.59 21.01 6.84
C THR A 125 -23.95 22.25 6.03
N LYS A 126 -24.25 22.09 4.72
CA LYS A 126 -24.49 23.17 3.75
C LYS A 126 -23.32 24.14 3.54
N THR A 127 -22.13 23.77 4.00
CA THR A 127 -20.91 24.57 3.87
C THR A 127 -20.03 23.97 2.79
N PHE A 128 -19.65 24.79 1.82
CA PHE A 128 -18.87 24.40 0.64
C PHE A 128 -17.70 25.36 0.42
N ILE A 129 -16.67 24.89 -0.26
CA ILE A 129 -15.53 25.69 -0.72
C ILE A 129 -15.42 25.48 -2.23
N SER A 130 -15.63 26.55 -2.98
CA SER A 130 -15.34 26.57 -4.41
C SER A 130 -13.85 26.78 -4.66
N ALA A 131 -13.30 26.10 -5.65
CA ALA A 131 -11.91 26.23 -6.07
C ALA A 131 -11.82 26.26 -7.59
N VAL A 132 -11.54 27.44 -8.13
CA VAL A 132 -11.41 27.67 -9.57
C VAL A 132 -9.95 28.02 -9.88
N PRO A 133 -9.28 27.34 -10.80
CA PRO A 133 -7.88 27.64 -11.11
C PRO A 133 -7.78 29.01 -11.78
N ARG A 134 -6.94 29.89 -11.23
CA ARG A 134 -6.66 31.22 -11.79
C ARG A 134 -5.17 31.46 -12.01
N GLY A 135 -4.31 30.75 -11.28
CA GLY A 135 -2.86 30.78 -11.40
C GLY A 135 -2.26 29.46 -11.88
N THR A 136 -0.94 29.36 -11.77
CA THR A 136 -0.19 28.15 -12.13
C THR A 136 -0.34 27.07 -11.06
N ILE A 137 -0.93 25.95 -11.44
CA ILE A 137 -1.14 24.80 -10.55
C ILE A 137 0.20 24.07 -10.36
N PRO A 138 0.60 23.76 -9.11
CA PRO A 138 1.85 23.07 -8.84
C PRO A 138 1.88 21.67 -9.45
N LYS A 139 3.04 21.31 -10.01
CA LYS A 139 3.35 19.99 -10.57
C LYS A 139 4.67 19.50 -9.99
N TYR A 140 4.61 18.94 -8.79
CA TYR A 140 5.77 18.29 -8.20
C TYR A 140 6.13 17.03 -9.01
N ALA A 141 7.41 16.66 -9.00
CA ALA A 141 7.83 15.37 -9.56
C ALA A 141 7.15 14.27 -8.73
N SER A 142 6.20 13.57 -9.36
CA SER A 142 5.60 12.40 -8.75
C SER A 142 6.67 11.32 -8.63
N SER A 143 7.01 10.88 -7.41
CA SER A 143 7.95 9.78 -7.18
C SER A 143 7.29 8.45 -7.56
N LYS A 144 6.94 8.28 -8.84
CA LYS A 144 6.25 7.08 -9.35
C LYS A 144 7.14 5.86 -9.47
N SER A 145 8.45 6.02 -9.27
CA SER A 145 9.38 4.89 -9.34
C SER A 145 9.69 4.42 -7.93
N LEU A 146 8.88 3.49 -7.42
CA LEU A 146 9.27 2.71 -6.24
C LEU A 146 10.65 2.06 -6.48
N LEU A 147 10.96 1.67 -7.73
CA LEU A 147 12.28 1.19 -8.14
C LEU A 147 13.43 2.20 -7.91
N GLY A 148 13.17 3.50 -8.02
CA GLY A 148 14.18 4.55 -7.84
C GLY A 148 14.53 4.81 -6.37
N ILE A 149 13.59 4.55 -5.45
CA ILE A 149 13.82 4.61 -3.99
C ILE A 149 14.71 3.43 -3.55
N LEU A 150 14.79 2.37 -4.35
CA LEU A 150 15.38 1.08 -3.99
C LEU A 150 16.72 0.78 -4.64
N ASP A 151 17.05 1.48 -5.73
CA ASP A 151 18.35 1.41 -6.39
C ASP A 151 19.53 1.57 -5.40
N PRO A 152 19.47 2.44 -4.37
CA PRO A 152 20.54 2.55 -3.38
C PRO A 152 20.73 1.26 -2.56
N PHE A 153 19.65 0.61 -2.13
CA PHE A 153 19.70 -0.57 -1.24
C PHE A 153 20.24 -1.81 -1.97
N MET A 154 19.86 -2.01 -3.24
CA MET A 154 20.36 -3.12 -4.06
C MET A 154 21.80 -2.91 -4.53
N ARG A 155 22.21 -1.65 -4.81
CA ARG A 155 23.60 -1.34 -5.17
C ARG A 155 24.59 -1.48 -4.01
N LYS A 156 24.13 -1.27 -2.77
CA LYS A 156 24.99 -1.38 -1.59
C LYS A 156 25.32 -2.83 -1.21
N SER A 157 24.48 -3.80 -1.60
CA SER A 157 24.59 -5.22 -1.21
C SER A 157 24.90 -6.18 -2.36
N THR A 158 25.54 -5.70 -3.44
CA THR A 158 25.80 -6.43 -4.70
C THR A 158 26.54 -7.77 -4.56
N LYS A 159 27.26 -8.02 -3.46
CA LYS A 159 27.89 -9.32 -3.21
C LYS A 159 26.87 -10.39 -2.80
N SER A 160 26.02 -10.09 -1.82
CA SER A 160 25.00 -11.01 -1.33
C SER A 160 23.95 -11.30 -2.40
N THR A 161 23.49 -10.28 -3.13
CA THR A 161 22.54 -10.46 -4.23
C THR A 161 23.09 -11.38 -5.32
N ARG A 162 24.36 -11.22 -5.71
CA ARG A 162 25.00 -12.11 -6.70
C ARG A 162 25.14 -13.53 -6.21
N LEU A 163 25.51 -13.74 -4.94
CA LEU A 163 25.62 -15.07 -4.34
C LEU A 163 24.27 -15.80 -4.29
N ILE A 164 23.19 -15.09 -3.94
CA ILE A 164 21.84 -15.65 -3.93
C ILE A 164 21.43 -16.07 -5.35
N LEU A 165 21.61 -15.19 -6.34
CA LEU A 165 21.30 -15.49 -7.74
C LEU A 165 22.10 -16.70 -8.26
N LEU A 166 23.40 -16.77 -7.93
CA LEU A 166 24.24 -17.89 -8.32
C LEU A 166 23.79 -19.19 -7.66
N ALA A 167 23.52 -19.18 -6.36
CA ALA A 167 23.04 -20.35 -5.62
C ALA A 167 21.73 -20.87 -6.22
N SER A 168 20.78 -19.98 -6.52
CA SER A 168 19.50 -20.35 -7.17
C SER A 168 19.68 -20.95 -8.56
N LEU A 169 20.62 -20.43 -9.36
CA LEU A 169 20.92 -20.98 -10.68
C LEU A 169 21.58 -22.37 -10.57
N VAL A 170 22.45 -22.57 -9.59
CA VAL A 170 23.06 -23.89 -9.30
C VAL A 170 22.01 -24.89 -8.84
N ILE A 171 21.10 -24.49 -7.95
CA ILE A 171 19.96 -25.33 -7.52
C ILE A 171 19.13 -25.74 -8.74
N LEU A 172 18.74 -24.79 -9.59
CA LEU A 172 17.99 -25.07 -10.81
C LEU A 172 18.72 -26.09 -11.69
N PHE A 173 20.02 -25.90 -11.90
CA PHE A 173 20.84 -26.82 -12.70
C PHE A 173 20.94 -28.22 -12.08
N LEU A 174 21.11 -28.33 -10.76
CA LEU A 174 21.13 -29.62 -10.07
C LEU A 174 19.78 -30.34 -10.16
N SER A 175 18.66 -29.62 -10.03
CA SER A 175 17.32 -30.19 -10.22
C SER A 175 17.10 -30.73 -11.64
N LEU A 176 17.72 -30.11 -12.65
CA LEU A 176 17.73 -30.66 -14.02
C LEU A 176 18.50 -31.97 -14.09
N ILE A 177 19.68 -32.05 -13.48
CA ILE A 177 20.49 -33.28 -13.44
C ILE A 177 19.71 -34.42 -12.79
N VAL A 178 19.06 -34.17 -11.64
CA VAL A 178 18.19 -35.16 -10.98
C VAL A 178 17.10 -35.65 -11.93
N SER A 179 16.41 -34.72 -12.60
CA SER A 179 15.33 -35.05 -13.55
C SER A 179 15.81 -35.92 -14.72
N PHE A 180 16.99 -35.64 -15.29
CA PHE A 180 17.58 -36.46 -16.35
C PHE A 180 18.09 -37.82 -15.85
N HIS A 181 18.67 -37.86 -14.65
CA HIS A 181 19.19 -39.10 -14.07
C HIS A 181 18.06 -40.10 -13.81
N LEU A 182 16.89 -39.64 -13.34
CA LEU A 182 15.69 -40.47 -13.19
C LEU A 182 15.22 -41.11 -14.51
N LYS A 183 15.44 -40.46 -15.66
CA LYS A 183 15.12 -41.02 -16.98
C LYS A 183 16.08 -42.13 -17.41
N ILE A 184 17.34 -42.08 -16.98
CA ILE A 184 18.37 -43.09 -17.29
C ILE A 184 18.29 -44.26 -16.30
N PHE A 185 17.83 -44.01 -15.08
CA PHE A 185 17.63 -45.01 -14.01
C PHE A 185 16.86 -46.25 -14.48
N ASP A 186 15.85 -46.06 -15.33
CA ASP A 186 15.01 -47.12 -15.90
C ASP A 186 15.79 -48.13 -16.80
N LYS A 187 17.06 -47.85 -17.10
CA LYS A 187 17.94 -48.67 -17.95
C LYS A 187 19.24 -49.13 -17.26
N SER A 188 19.46 -48.80 -15.99
CA SER A 188 20.74 -49.06 -15.32
C SER A 188 20.75 -50.38 -14.55
N ASP A 189 21.78 -51.22 -14.75
CA ASP A 189 21.94 -52.51 -14.07
C ASP A 189 22.28 -52.37 -12.57
N ASN A 190 22.82 -51.22 -12.14
CA ASN A 190 23.21 -50.94 -10.76
C ASN A 190 22.30 -49.90 -10.09
N LEU A 191 21.13 -50.36 -9.64
CA LEU A 191 20.10 -49.55 -8.98
C LEU A 191 20.58 -48.89 -7.67
N VAL A 192 21.40 -49.59 -6.88
CA VAL A 192 21.86 -49.06 -5.57
C VAL A 192 22.81 -47.87 -5.76
N ALA A 193 23.71 -47.93 -6.75
CA ALA A 193 24.68 -46.88 -7.00
C ALA A 193 24.00 -45.60 -7.56
N SER A 194 23.00 -45.76 -8.44
CA SER A 194 22.26 -44.62 -9.00
C SER A 194 21.37 -43.94 -7.95
N LEU A 195 20.72 -44.70 -7.06
CA LEU A 195 19.99 -44.13 -5.93
C LEU A 195 20.91 -43.37 -4.97
N PHE A 196 22.11 -43.90 -4.70
CA PHE A 196 23.08 -43.23 -3.86
C PHE A 196 23.50 -41.87 -4.44
N ILE A 197 23.76 -41.79 -5.75
CA ILE A 197 24.09 -40.53 -6.43
C ILE A 197 22.95 -39.52 -6.31
N LEU A 198 21.70 -39.95 -6.50
CA LEU A 198 20.53 -39.07 -6.36
C LEU A 198 20.41 -38.50 -4.94
N ILE A 199 20.56 -39.34 -3.92
CA ILE A 199 20.53 -38.91 -2.51
C ILE A 199 21.64 -37.89 -2.25
N VAL A 200 22.85 -38.13 -2.75
CA VAL A 200 23.97 -37.18 -2.60
C VAL A 200 23.66 -35.85 -3.26
N ILE A 201 23.08 -35.85 -4.48
CA ILE A 201 22.69 -34.61 -5.17
C ILE A 201 21.60 -33.86 -4.38
N GLU A 202 20.58 -34.56 -3.87
CA GLU A 202 19.53 -33.95 -3.06
C GLU A 202 20.06 -33.32 -1.76
N ILE A 203 21.01 -33.99 -1.10
CA ILE A 203 21.69 -33.41 0.09
C ILE A 203 22.44 -32.14 -0.28
N ILE A 204 23.14 -32.12 -1.43
CA ILE A 204 23.84 -30.94 -1.92
C ILE A 204 22.85 -29.81 -2.23
N VAL A 205 21.74 -30.11 -2.91
CA VAL A 205 20.68 -29.13 -3.20
C VAL A 205 20.13 -28.54 -1.90
N ALA A 206 19.78 -29.37 -0.92
CA ALA A 206 19.27 -28.94 0.37
C ALA A 206 20.29 -28.06 1.13
N PHE A 207 21.57 -28.39 1.05
CA PHE A 207 22.64 -27.59 1.66
C PHE A 207 22.80 -26.22 0.98
N ILE A 208 22.76 -26.18 -0.36
CA ILE A 208 22.83 -24.91 -1.11
C ILE A 208 21.59 -24.06 -0.82
N GLU A 209 20.41 -24.66 -0.73
CA GLU A 209 19.17 -23.96 -0.36
C GLU A 209 19.24 -23.37 1.05
N TYR A 210 19.81 -24.12 2.00
CA TYR A 210 20.09 -23.61 3.35
C TYR A 210 21.02 -22.39 3.32
N LEU A 211 22.15 -22.48 2.61
CA LEU A 211 23.10 -21.36 2.48
C LEU A 211 22.46 -20.15 1.80
N ARG A 212 21.68 -20.37 0.73
CA ARG A 212 20.92 -19.33 0.04
C ARG A 212 19.98 -18.61 1.01
N THR A 213 19.19 -19.37 1.77
CA THR A 213 18.22 -18.84 2.73
C THR A 213 18.92 -18.07 3.86
N PHE A 214 20.05 -18.58 4.36
CA PHE A 214 20.87 -17.91 5.35
C PHE A 214 21.39 -16.54 4.86
N ILE A 215 21.93 -16.49 3.64
CA ILE A 215 22.43 -15.25 3.03
C ILE A 215 21.28 -14.26 2.78
N LEU A 216 20.13 -14.75 2.27
CA LEU A 216 18.95 -13.94 2.04
C LEU A 216 18.41 -13.32 3.34
N THR A 217 18.35 -14.11 4.42
CA THR A 217 17.91 -13.61 5.74
C THR A 217 18.88 -12.58 6.29
N GLY A 218 20.19 -12.79 6.13
CA GLY A 218 21.21 -11.81 6.48
C GLY A 218 21.08 -10.50 5.68
N LEU A 219 20.73 -10.60 4.39
CA LEU A 219 20.45 -9.44 3.54
C LEU A 219 19.23 -8.66 4.05
N ILE A 220 18.11 -9.34 4.29
CA ILE A 220 16.88 -8.73 4.82
C ILE A 220 17.19 -7.96 6.11
N LYS A 221 17.84 -8.62 7.07
CA LYS A 221 18.24 -8.01 8.35
C LYS A 221 19.10 -6.77 8.19
N ASN A 222 20.12 -6.83 7.33
CA ASN A 222 21.03 -5.68 7.14
C ASN A 222 20.29 -4.48 6.55
N VAL A 223 19.43 -4.73 5.57
CA VAL A 223 18.62 -3.67 4.97
C VAL A 223 17.62 -3.13 6.00
N ASP A 224 17.04 -3.96 6.90
CA ASP A 224 16.11 -3.47 7.94
C ASP A 224 16.82 -2.54 8.90
N ASN A 225 18.01 -2.93 9.38
CA ASN A 225 18.78 -2.11 10.30
C ASN A 225 19.15 -0.75 9.68
N GLU A 226 19.57 -0.73 8.42
CA GLU A 226 19.91 0.51 7.72
C GLU A 226 18.69 1.41 7.52
N SER A 227 17.59 0.82 7.06
CA SER A 227 16.30 1.47 6.85
C SER A 227 15.73 2.07 8.15
N ILE A 228 15.72 1.32 9.25
CA ILE A 228 15.26 1.78 10.55
C ILE A 228 16.17 2.90 11.05
N HIS A 229 17.49 2.76 10.94
CA HIS A 229 18.43 3.79 11.36
C HIS A 229 18.26 5.10 10.59
N GLU A 230 18.02 5.04 9.28
CA GLU A 230 17.74 6.22 8.46
C GLU A 230 16.42 6.89 8.86
N PHE A 231 15.38 6.09 9.11
CA PHE A 231 14.10 6.59 9.60
C PHE A 231 14.23 7.27 10.97
N GLU A 232 14.92 6.64 11.92
CA GLU A 232 15.22 7.20 13.24
C GLU A 232 15.96 8.54 13.08
N ARG A 233 17.06 8.55 12.31
CA ARG A 233 17.82 9.78 12.05
C ARG A 233 16.93 10.87 11.48
N HIS A 234 16.07 10.56 10.52
CA HIS A 234 15.14 11.53 9.94
C HIS A 234 14.16 12.08 10.99
N ILE A 235 13.52 11.20 11.76
CA ILE A 235 12.57 11.59 12.82
C ILE A 235 13.22 12.50 13.85
N PHE A 236 14.44 12.19 14.32
CA PHE A 236 15.12 13.02 15.32
C PHE A 236 15.55 14.40 14.82
N HIS A 237 15.71 14.59 13.50
CA HIS A 237 16.07 15.89 12.92
C HIS A 237 14.85 16.70 12.43
N LEU A 238 13.64 16.13 12.47
CA LEU A 238 12.44 16.85 12.06
C LEU A 238 12.12 17.98 13.05
N PRO A 239 11.70 19.17 12.56
CA PRO A 239 11.23 20.25 13.42
C PRO A 239 10.11 19.77 14.34
N ILE A 240 10.13 20.20 15.60
CA ILE A 240 9.17 19.74 16.62
C ILE A 240 7.71 19.97 16.23
N LYS A 241 7.45 21.01 15.43
CA LYS A 241 6.13 21.33 14.87
C LYS A 241 5.55 20.17 14.06
N ASN A 242 6.39 19.47 13.29
CA ASN A 242 5.96 18.41 12.37
C ASN A 242 5.80 17.06 13.10
N ILE A 243 6.46 16.88 14.24
CA ILE A 243 6.35 15.67 15.08
C ILE A 243 5.16 15.80 16.05
N LYS A 244 4.94 16.97 16.65
CA LYS A 244 3.90 17.20 17.66
C LYS A 244 2.49 16.86 17.15
N ASN A 245 2.26 17.05 15.86
CA ASN A 245 0.98 16.81 15.21
C ASN A 245 0.73 15.33 14.82
N LYS A 246 1.73 14.46 14.93
CA LYS A 246 1.62 13.03 14.61
C LYS A 246 1.28 12.22 15.86
N ARG A 247 0.49 11.16 15.71
CA ARG A 247 0.24 10.19 16.79
C ARG A 247 1.40 9.19 16.84
N VAL A 248 1.74 8.70 18.04
CA VAL A 248 2.81 7.69 18.20
C VAL A 248 2.51 6.44 17.35
N GLY A 249 1.25 5.99 17.34
CA GLY A 249 0.82 4.87 16.50
C GLY A 249 0.96 5.12 14.99
N GLU A 250 0.83 6.36 14.51
CA GLU A 250 1.07 6.68 13.10
C GLU A 250 2.55 6.58 12.73
N ILE A 251 3.46 6.90 13.66
CA ILE A 251 4.90 6.76 13.46
C ILE A 251 5.29 5.29 13.44
N ILE A 252 4.78 4.49 14.39
CA ILE A 252 5.00 3.04 14.45
C ILE A 252 4.49 2.37 13.16
N LYS A 253 3.27 2.71 12.72
CA LYS A 253 2.70 2.20 11.48
C LYS A 253 3.59 2.53 10.27
N LYS A 254 4.16 3.74 10.19
CA LYS A 254 5.07 4.08 9.08
C LYS A 254 6.34 3.22 9.05
N ILE A 255 6.85 2.82 10.21
CA ILE A 255 7.99 1.87 10.29
C ILE A 255 7.55 0.49 9.78
N GLU A 256 6.39 0.00 10.23
CA GLU A 256 5.84 -1.29 9.79
C GLU A 256 5.53 -1.33 8.28
N ASP A 257 4.93 -0.27 7.75
CA ASP A 257 4.63 -0.15 6.33
C ASP A 257 5.94 -0.13 5.50
N MET A 258 6.98 0.53 6.01
CA MET A 258 8.29 0.59 5.36
C MET A 258 8.99 -0.76 5.33
N THR A 259 8.98 -1.52 6.43
CA THR A 259 9.54 -2.88 6.46
C THR A 259 8.77 -3.82 5.55
N PHE A 260 7.44 -3.76 5.56
CA PHE A 260 6.59 -4.54 4.66
C PHE A 260 6.86 -4.25 3.18
N VAL A 261 6.89 -2.96 2.80
CA VAL A 261 7.16 -2.54 1.42
C VAL A 261 8.52 -3.06 0.97
N LYS A 262 9.54 -2.95 1.81
CA LYS A 262 10.89 -3.44 1.53
C LYS A 262 10.94 -4.97 1.38
N ASP A 263 10.25 -5.72 2.24
CA ASP A 263 10.16 -7.18 2.12
C ASP A 263 9.51 -7.61 0.80
N LEU A 264 8.43 -6.95 0.40
CA LEU A 264 7.83 -7.16 -0.91
C LEU A 264 8.84 -6.91 -2.03
N PHE A 265 9.67 -5.87 -1.91
CA PHE A 265 10.68 -5.57 -2.93
C PHE A 265 11.80 -6.59 -3.02
N ILE A 266 12.30 -7.09 -1.90
CA ILE A 266 13.30 -8.16 -1.89
C ILE A 266 12.72 -9.40 -2.59
N LYS A 267 11.47 -9.76 -2.28
CA LYS A 267 10.75 -10.85 -2.94
C LYS A 267 10.60 -10.62 -4.44
N PHE A 268 10.13 -9.44 -4.86
CA PHE A 268 9.93 -9.13 -6.29
C PHE A 268 11.22 -9.02 -7.10
N THR A 269 12.33 -8.61 -6.49
CA THR A 269 13.59 -8.38 -7.22
C THR A 269 14.44 -9.64 -7.28
N ILE A 270 14.41 -10.47 -6.24
CA ILE A 270 15.27 -11.66 -6.13
C ILE A 270 14.47 -12.93 -6.38
N GLU A 271 13.39 -13.18 -5.64
CA GLU A 271 12.67 -14.46 -5.68
C GLU A 271 11.81 -14.61 -6.94
N THR A 272 10.96 -13.62 -7.24
CA THR A 272 9.99 -13.71 -8.33
C THR A 272 10.64 -13.97 -9.71
N PRO A 273 11.74 -13.31 -10.12
CA PRO A 273 12.38 -13.61 -11.40
C PRO A 273 12.95 -15.04 -11.47
N LEU A 274 13.45 -15.56 -10.36
CA LEU A 274 13.96 -16.93 -10.27
C LEU A 274 12.83 -17.97 -10.32
N ASP A 275 11.70 -17.69 -9.67
CA ASP A 275 10.52 -18.55 -9.75
C ASP A 275 9.96 -18.59 -11.18
N ILE A 276 9.90 -17.44 -11.86
CA ILE A 276 9.53 -17.36 -13.28
C ILE A 276 10.51 -18.15 -14.14
N LEU A 277 11.81 -18.01 -13.91
CA LEU A 277 12.84 -18.78 -14.63
C LEU A 277 12.67 -20.29 -14.41
N THR A 278 12.38 -20.70 -13.18
CA THR A 278 12.16 -22.11 -12.82
C THR A 278 10.94 -22.68 -13.51
N VAL A 279 9.81 -21.96 -13.47
CA VAL A 279 8.58 -22.32 -14.21
C VAL A 279 8.85 -22.42 -15.72
N PHE A 280 9.60 -21.47 -16.27
CA PHE A 280 9.96 -21.46 -17.69
C PHE A 280 10.82 -22.66 -18.07
N VAL A 281 11.88 -22.94 -17.32
CA VAL A 281 12.80 -24.06 -17.58
C VAL A 281 12.10 -25.40 -17.43
N ILE A 282 11.27 -25.59 -16.40
CA ILE A 282 10.46 -26.80 -16.24
C ILE A 282 9.45 -26.93 -17.39
N GLY A 283 8.78 -25.85 -17.78
CA GLY A 283 7.88 -25.85 -18.93
C GLY A 283 8.57 -26.25 -20.23
N LEU A 284 9.78 -25.74 -20.46
CA LEU A 284 10.61 -26.08 -21.62
C LEU A 284 11.03 -27.56 -21.60
N LEU A 285 11.46 -28.08 -20.46
CA LEU A 285 11.75 -29.52 -20.30
C LEU A 285 10.54 -30.38 -20.62
N MET A 286 9.36 -30.04 -20.08
CA MET A 286 8.14 -30.79 -20.34
C MET A 286 7.79 -30.80 -21.83
N SER A 287 8.04 -29.68 -22.53
CA SER A 287 7.85 -29.58 -23.98
C SER A 287 8.76 -30.51 -24.77
N ILE A 288 10.04 -30.63 -24.37
CA ILE A 288 10.99 -31.56 -24.98
C ILE A 288 10.60 -33.02 -24.69
N LEU A 289 10.06 -33.32 -23.50
CA LEU A 289 9.71 -34.68 -23.11
C LEU A 289 8.44 -35.19 -23.81
N SER A 290 7.33 -34.46 -23.73
CA SER A 290 6.10 -34.79 -24.46
C SER A 290 5.09 -33.65 -24.49
N LEU A 291 4.36 -33.54 -25.60
CA LEU A 291 3.28 -32.56 -25.72
C LEU A 291 2.16 -32.80 -24.68
N LYS A 292 1.86 -34.06 -24.34
CA LYS A 292 0.82 -34.41 -23.35
C LYS A 292 1.14 -33.87 -21.95
N MET A 293 2.37 -34.02 -21.47
CA MET A 293 2.79 -33.50 -20.16
C MET A 293 2.77 -31.98 -20.12
N THR A 294 3.16 -31.34 -21.22
CA THR A 294 3.12 -29.88 -21.37
C THR A 294 1.70 -29.34 -21.26
N LEU A 295 0.74 -29.98 -21.93
CA LEU A 295 -0.67 -29.59 -21.86
C LEU A 295 -1.20 -29.70 -20.42
N ILE A 296 -0.92 -30.80 -19.73
CA ILE A 296 -1.31 -30.99 -18.32
C ILE A 296 -0.68 -29.91 -17.43
N TYR A 297 0.63 -29.66 -17.56
CA TYR A 297 1.34 -28.64 -16.80
C TYR A 297 0.76 -27.23 -17.03
N SER A 298 0.54 -26.86 -18.30
CA SER A 298 -0.04 -25.57 -18.66
C SER A 298 -1.47 -25.40 -18.13
N LEU A 299 -2.28 -26.47 -18.16
CA LEU A 299 -3.64 -26.47 -17.62
C LEU A 299 -3.63 -26.20 -16.11
N ILE A 300 -2.73 -26.84 -15.37
CA ILE A 300 -2.58 -26.63 -13.92
C ILE A 300 -2.21 -25.17 -13.62
N ILE A 301 -1.27 -24.59 -14.36
CA ILE A 301 -0.88 -23.18 -14.22
C ILE A 301 -2.08 -22.26 -14.48
N VAL A 302 -2.81 -22.48 -15.57
CA VAL A 302 -3.99 -21.66 -15.93
C VAL A 302 -5.07 -21.76 -14.85
N VAL A 303 -5.35 -22.96 -14.34
CA VAL A 303 -6.33 -23.15 -13.27
C VAL A 303 -5.88 -22.43 -12.00
N TYR A 304 -4.62 -22.56 -11.60
CA TYR A 304 -4.08 -21.87 -10.42
C TYR A 304 -4.16 -20.34 -10.57
N LEU A 305 -3.78 -19.80 -11.73
CA LEU A 305 -3.90 -18.36 -12.02
C LEU A 305 -5.35 -17.89 -12.02
N SER A 306 -6.28 -18.67 -12.57
CA SER A 306 -7.70 -18.31 -12.57
C SER A 306 -8.29 -18.26 -11.16
N LEU A 307 -7.93 -19.22 -10.30
CA LEU A 307 -8.41 -19.29 -8.91
C LEU A 307 -7.86 -18.12 -8.09
N THR A 308 -6.57 -17.80 -8.25
CA THR A 308 -5.95 -16.68 -7.55
C THR A 308 -6.53 -15.34 -8.00
N ILE A 309 -6.69 -15.09 -9.30
CA ILE A 309 -7.30 -13.86 -9.82
C ILE A 309 -8.75 -13.70 -9.37
N ALA A 310 -9.56 -14.78 -9.45
CA ALA A 310 -10.94 -14.75 -9.02
C ALA A 310 -11.09 -14.52 -7.51
N GLY A 311 -10.21 -15.15 -6.69
CA GLY A 311 -10.21 -15.01 -5.24
C GLY A 311 -9.71 -13.65 -4.75
N ASN A 312 -8.75 -13.05 -5.45
CA ASN A 312 -8.01 -11.88 -4.97
C ASN A 312 -8.93 -10.70 -4.62
N LYS A 313 -9.92 -10.39 -5.47
CA LYS A 313 -10.87 -9.28 -5.21
C LYS A 313 -11.66 -9.45 -3.91
N HIS A 314 -12.01 -10.69 -3.57
CA HIS A 314 -12.77 -11.00 -2.36
C HIS A 314 -11.88 -10.99 -1.12
N ILE A 315 -10.68 -11.57 -1.23
CA ILE A 315 -9.69 -11.62 -0.15
C ILE A 315 -9.26 -10.20 0.21
N PHE A 316 -8.86 -9.39 -0.78
CA PHE A 316 -8.42 -8.01 -0.56
C PHE A 316 -9.48 -7.15 0.15
N LYS A 317 -10.75 -7.26 -0.24
CA LYS A 317 -11.85 -6.54 0.44
C LYS A 317 -12.03 -7.00 1.89
N ARG A 318 -11.85 -8.28 2.19
CA ARG A 318 -11.95 -8.82 3.55
C ARG A 318 -10.76 -8.40 4.40
N GLU A 319 -9.54 -8.52 3.87
CA GLU A 319 -8.33 -8.07 4.55
C GLU A 319 -8.39 -6.60 4.89
N LYS A 320 -8.79 -5.72 3.96
CA LYS A 320 -8.94 -4.30 4.25
C LYS A 320 -9.91 -4.02 5.40
N ARG A 321 -11.02 -4.77 5.48
CA ARG A 321 -11.97 -4.65 6.60
C ARG A 321 -11.38 -5.15 7.92
N VAL A 322 -10.61 -6.23 7.89
CA VAL A 322 -9.93 -6.78 9.08
C VAL A 322 -8.86 -5.81 9.56
N GLN A 323 -8.08 -5.24 8.65
CA GLN A 323 -7.03 -4.27 8.96
C GLN A 323 -7.61 -2.99 9.57
N GLN A 324 -8.68 -2.43 9.00
CA GLN A 324 -9.39 -1.28 9.59
C GLN A 324 -9.93 -1.57 11.00
N LYS A 325 -10.50 -2.77 11.23
CA LYS A 325 -10.95 -3.18 12.57
C LYS A 325 -9.80 -3.31 13.55
N ARG A 326 -8.66 -3.87 13.12
CA ARG A 326 -7.45 -4.01 13.93
C ARG A 326 -6.86 -2.65 14.29
N GLU A 327 -6.82 -1.71 13.33
CA GLU A 327 -6.37 -0.33 13.56
C GLU A 327 -7.24 0.38 14.60
N ASN A 328 -8.57 0.32 14.45
CA ASN A 328 -9.49 0.91 15.42
C ASN A 328 -9.32 0.27 16.81
N TYR A 329 -9.23 -1.05 16.89
CA TYR A 329 -9.05 -1.77 18.16
C TYR A 329 -7.72 -1.41 18.83
N MET A 330 -6.61 -1.35 18.10
CA MET A 330 -5.30 -0.95 18.64
C MET A 330 -5.32 0.51 19.11
N GLY A 331 -5.96 1.42 18.37
CA GLY A 331 -6.12 2.81 18.80
C GLY A 331 -6.90 2.92 20.11
N THR A 332 -8.05 2.25 20.20
CA THR A 332 -8.87 2.19 21.41
C THR A 332 -8.10 1.57 22.58
N LEU A 333 -7.32 0.51 22.34
CA LEU A 333 -6.51 -0.13 23.37
C LEU A 333 -5.46 0.83 23.94
N VAL A 334 -4.76 1.57 23.09
CA VAL A 334 -3.79 2.59 23.54
C VAL A 334 -4.50 3.68 24.36
N GLU A 335 -5.66 4.16 23.93
CA GLU A 335 -6.45 5.13 24.69
C GLU A 335 -6.88 4.59 26.07
N TYR A 336 -7.26 3.32 26.15
CA TYR A 336 -7.63 2.68 27.42
C TYR A 336 -6.43 2.50 28.35
N LEU A 337 -5.25 2.20 27.79
CA LEU A 337 -4.01 2.07 28.56
C LEU A 337 -3.52 3.44 29.05
N ASP A 338 -3.56 4.48 28.22
CA ASP A 338 -3.23 5.85 28.63
C ASP A 338 -4.22 6.37 29.69
N GLY A 339 -5.50 5.99 29.58
CA GLY A 339 -6.56 6.34 30.53
C GLY A 339 -6.71 5.38 31.72
N LEU A 340 -5.84 4.39 31.87
CA LEU A 340 -6.05 3.27 32.79
C LEU A 340 -6.21 3.72 34.24
N GLU A 341 -5.40 4.69 34.67
CA GLU A 341 -5.47 5.26 36.02
C GLU A 341 -6.84 5.90 36.29
N SER A 342 -7.39 6.65 35.33
CA SER A 342 -8.73 7.24 35.43
C SER A 342 -9.82 6.17 35.46
N ILE A 343 -9.71 5.13 34.62
CA ILE A 343 -10.65 4.02 34.57
C ILE A 343 -10.69 3.28 35.91
N LYS A 344 -9.51 3.03 36.50
CA LYS A 344 -9.37 2.41 37.82
C LYS A 344 -9.93 3.27 38.94
N ASN A 345 -9.64 4.57 38.95
CA ASN A 345 -10.15 5.49 39.95
C ASN A 345 -11.69 5.63 39.92
N LEU A 346 -12.31 5.41 38.75
CA LEU A 346 -13.76 5.45 38.56
C LEU A 346 -14.44 4.07 38.71
N ASN A 347 -13.70 2.99 39.00
CA ASN A 347 -14.20 1.61 38.99
C ASN A 347 -15.01 1.26 37.72
N GLY A 348 -14.55 1.76 36.58
CA GLY A 348 -15.28 1.72 35.30
C GLY A 348 -14.99 0.50 34.43
N GLU A 349 -14.18 -0.48 34.89
CA GLU A 349 -13.58 -1.51 34.04
C GLU A 349 -14.61 -2.33 33.25
N ALA A 350 -15.74 -2.67 33.87
CA ALA A 350 -16.81 -3.45 33.25
C ALA A 350 -17.44 -2.76 32.02
N LYS A 351 -17.33 -1.42 31.91
CA LYS A 351 -17.86 -0.65 30.78
C LYS A 351 -16.91 -0.66 29.58
N PHE A 352 -15.60 -0.77 29.82
CA PHE A 352 -14.56 -0.74 28.78
C PHE A 352 -14.13 -2.14 28.31
N LEU A 353 -14.61 -3.21 28.96
CA LEU A 353 -14.38 -4.61 28.58
C LEU A 353 -15.45 -5.20 27.61
N LYS A 354 -16.48 -4.43 27.26
CA LYS A 354 -17.51 -4.80 26.26
C LYS A 354 -17.14 -4.30 24.88
#